data_AF-A0A1M7T5N7-F1
#
_entry.id   AF-A0A1M7T5N7-F1
#
_cell.length_a   1.000
_cell.length_b   1.000
_cell.length_c   1.000
_cell.angle_alpha   90.00
_cell.angle_beta   90.00
_cell.angle_gamma   90.00
#
_symmetry.space_group_name_H-M   'P 1'
#
loop_
_entity.id
_entity.type
_entity.pdbx_description
1 polymer ?
#
loop_
_entity_poly.entity_id
_entity_poly.type
_entity_poly.pdbx_seq_one_letter_code
_entity_poly.pdbx_strand_id
1 'polypeptide(L)'
;MPKFAQILDNKVYWIFEADMQPEFAPYIVIKDIADLVPQPQEGWLYDEATDTFSPPPEPGPEGLQPTLEEQIYAENLYQTALLEMQFLGGA
;
A
#
# COMPACT_ATOMS: atom_id res chain seq x y z
N MET A 1 -13.89 -22.41 13.30
CA MET A 1 -14.98 -21.44 13.48
C MET A 1 -15.14 -20.69 12.16
N PRO A 2 -16.36 -20.32 11.76
CA PRO A 2 -16.58 -19.51 10.56
C PRO A 2 -15.83 -18.18 10.67
N LYS A 3 -15.30 -17.72 9.55
CA LYS A 3 -14.52 -16.48 9.49
C LYS A 3 -15.17 -15.59 8.45
N PHE A 4 -15.56 -14.40 8.85
CA PHE A 4 -16.28 -13.47 8.01
C PHE A 4 -15.43 -12.24 7.72
N ALA A 5 -15.51 -11.75 6.48
CA ALA A 5 -14.99 -10.47 6.06
C ALA A 5 -16.13 -9.45 5.99
N GLN A 6 -15.95 -8.32 6.66
CA GLN A 6 -16.76 -7.13 6.45
C GLN A 6 -16.19 -6.35 5.26
N ILE A 7 -17.02 -6.14 4.24
CA ILE A 7 -16.69 -5.45 3.02
C ILE A 7 -17.51 -4.16 2.91
N LEU A 8 -16.82 -3.07 2.63
CA LEU A 8 -17.40 -1.75 2.37
C LEU A 8 -16.57 -1.11 1.24
N ASP A 9 -17.19 -0.37 0.32
CA ASP A 9 -16.50 0.27 -0.82
C ASP A 9 -15.53 -0.66 -1.57
N ASN A 10 -15.95 -1.90 -1.84
CA ASN A 10 -15.14 -2.93 -2.53
C ASN A 10 -13.81 -3.24 -1.82
N LYS A 11 -13.76 -3.08 -0.50
CA LYS A 11 -12.57 -3.33 0.31
C LYS A 11 -12.93 -4.13 1.56
N VAL A 12 -12.07 -5.08 1.93
CA VAL A 12 -12.15 -5.79 3.20
C VAL A 12 -11.67 -4.85 4.30
N TYR A 13 -12.59 -4.43 5.17
CA TYR A 13 -12.28 -3.54 6.28
C TYR A 13 -11.89 -4.29 7.55
N TRP A 14 -12.59 -5.38 7.84
CA TRP A 14 -12.37 -6.14 9.07
C TRP A 14 -12.66 -7.61 8.84
N ILE A 15 -11.86 -8.48 9.46
CA ILE A 15 -12.09 -9.93 9.49
C ILE A 15 -12.35 -10.35 10.93
N PHE A 16 -13.42 -11.11 11.16
CA PHE A 16 -13.81 -11.59 12.47
C PHE A 16 -14.34 -13.03 12.43
N GLU A 17 -14.37 -13.69 13.59
CA GLU A 17 -14.93 -15.03 13.75
C GLU A 17 -16.28 -14.92 14.46
N ALA A 18 -17.28 -15.66 13.97
CA ALA A 18 -18.61 -15.72 14.58
C ALA A 18 -19.25 -17.08 14.30
N ASP A 19 -20.13 -17.56 15.17
CA ASP A 19 -20.86 -18.82 14.96
C ASP A 19 -21.89 -18.72 13.83
N MET A 20 -22.42 -17.53 13.59
CA MET A 20 -23.37 -17.23 12.52
C MET A 20 -23.08 -15.87 11.89
N GLN A 21 -23.48 -15.71 10.62
CA GLN A 21 -23.35 -14.45 9.91
C GLN A 21 -24.22 -13.37 10.59
N PRO A 22 -23.61 -12.28 11.10
CA PRO A 22 -24.35 -11.19 11.71
C PRO A 22 -25.13 -10.36 10.68
N GLU A 23 -26.23 -9.76 11.11
CA GLU A 23 -27.01 -8.82 10.31
C GLU A 23 -26.41 -7.40 10.46
N PHE A 24 -26.07 -6.79 9.32
CA PHE A 24 -25.54 -5.43 9.25
C PHE A 24 -26.42 -4.56 8.35
N ALA A 25 -26.13 -3.27 8.31
CA ALA A 25 -26.83 -2.34 7.42
C ALA A 25 -26.67 -2.77 5.94
N PRO A 26 -27.65 -2.50 5.05
CA PRO A 26 -27.69 -3.06 3.70
C PRO A 26 -26.50 -2.71 2.79
N TYR A 27 -25.75 -1.66 3.13
CA TYR A 27 -24.57 -1.21 2.40
C TYR A 27 -23.27 -1.91 2.86
N ILE A 28 -23.35 -2.78 3.87
CA ILE A 28 -22.24 -3.58 4.38
C ILE A 28 -22.42 -5.01 3.88
N VAL A 29 -21.43 -5.51 3.15
CA VAL A 29 -21.42 -6.89 2.70
C VAL A 29 -20.63 -7.73 3.70
N ILE A 30 -21.24 -8.81 4.20
CA ILE A 30 -20.57 -9.79 5.04
C ILE A 30 -20.38 -11.06 4.23
N LYS A 31 -19.14 -11.52 4.13
CA LYS A 31 -18.77 -12.70 3.33
C LYS A 31 -18.10 -13.75 4.20
N ASP A 32 -18.52 -15.01 4.09
CA ASP A 32 -17.77 -16.12 4.66
C ASP A 32 -16.49 -16.33 3.84
N ILE A 33 -15.35 -16.35 4.52
CA ILE A 33 -14.02 -16.50 3.94
C ILE A 33 -13.28 -17.73 4.50
N ALA A 34 -13.94 -18.58 5.29
CA ALA A 34 -13.30 -19.71 5.97
C ALA A 34 -12.63 -20.69 4.99
N ASP A 35 -13.29 -20.95 3.86
CA ASP A 35 -12.84 -21.93 2.86
C ASP A 35 -12.09 -21.31 1.67
N LEU A 36 -11.84 -19.99 1.69
CA LEU A 36 -11.15 -19.30 0.60
C LEU A 36 -9.64 -19.44 0.70
N VAL A 37 -9.00 -19.76 -0.43
CA VAL A 37 -7.55 -19.84 -0.57
C VAL A 37 -7.12 -19.04 -1.81
N PRO A 38 -6.28 -17.99 -1.66
CA PRO A 38 -5.69 -17.50 -0.41
C PRO A 38 -6.74 -16.90 0.53
N GLN A 39 -6.47 -16.96 1.85
CA GLN A 39 -7.34 -16.33 2.84
C GLN A 39 -7.28 -14.80 2.67
N PRO A 40 -8.40 -14.12 2.39
CA PRO A 40 -8.43 -12.67 2.28
C PRO A 40 -7.88 -12.00 3.54
N GLN A 41 -7.26 -10.84 3.41
CA GLN A 41 -6.75 -10.06 4.53
C GLN A 41 -7.37 -8.67 4.56
N GLU A 42 -7.25 -8.01 5.71
CA GLU A 42 -7.66 -6.61 5.86
C GLU A 42 -6.93 -5.74 4.83
N GLY A 43 -7.69 -4.84 4.19
CA GLY A 43 -7.19 -3.97 3.15
C GLY A 43 -7.24 -4.55 1.74
N TRP A 44 -7.56 -5.83 1.56
CA TRP A 44 -7.72 -6.43 0.24
C TRP A 44 -8.94 -5.86 -0.49
N LEU A 45 -8.83 -5.79 -1.81
CA LEU A 45 -9.90 -5.40 -2.71
C LEU A 45 -10.84 -6.59 -2.92
N TYR A 46 -12.14 -6.32 -2.95
CA TYR A 46 -13.19 -7.27 -3.27
C TYR A 46 -13.87 -6.85 -4.57
N ASP A 47 -13.88 -7.74 -5.56
CA ASP A 47 -14.61 -7.54 -6.81
C ASP A 47 -15.95 -8.27 -6.73
N GLU A 48 -17.04 -7.52 -6.62
CA GLU A 48 -18.40 -8.05 -6.56
C GLU A 48 -18.82 -8.76 -7.86
N ALA A 49 -18.27 -8.37 -9.02
CA ALA A 49 -18.65 -8.96 -10.30
C ALA A 49 -18.06 -10.35 -10.51
N THR A 50 -16.84 -10.58 -10.02
CA THR A 50 -16.13 -11.87 -10.14
C THR A 50 -16.17 -12.71 -8.86
N ASP A 51 -16.62 -12.11 -7.76
CA ASP A 51 -16.58 -12.69 -6.42
C ASP A 51 -15.17 -13.10 -5.98
N THR A 52 -14.19 -12.21 -6.20
CA THR A 52 -12.78 -12.48 -5.91
C THR A 52 -12.15 -11.43 -5.00
N PHE A 53 -11.13 -11.87 -4.26
CA PHE A 53 -10.34 -11.01 -3.40
C PHE A 53 -8.93 -10.86 -3.97
N SER A 54 -8.43 -9.64 -3.99
CA SER A 54 -7.09 -9.30 -4.48
C SER A 54 -6.34 -8.47 -3.45
N PRO A 55 -5.02 -8.65 -3.28
CA PRO A 55 -4.23 -7.74 -2.45
C PRO A 55 -4.38 -6.31 -2.97
N PRO A 56 -4.30 -5.30 -2.08
CA PRO A 56 -4.27 -3.92 -2.52
C PRO A 56 -3.06 -3.72 -3.45
N PRO A 57 -3.13 -2.75 -4.40
CA PRO A 57 -1.98 -2.42 -5.21
C PRO A 57 -0.80 -2.07 -4.30
N GLU A 58 0.39 -2.56 -4.66
CA GLU A 58 1.60 -2.14 -3.98
C GLU A 58 1.66 -0.60 -4.03
N PRO A 59 2.06 0.06 -2.92
CA PRO A 59 2.35 1.48 -2.98
C PRO A 59 3.37 1.67 -4.12
N GLY A 60 2.96 2.43 -5.13
CA GLY A 60 3.86 2.76 -6.23
C GLY A 60 5.08 3.52 -5.69
N PRO A 61 6.11 3.75 -6.52
CA PRO A 61 7.28 4.55 -6.15
C PRO A 61 6.96 6.06 -5.97
N GLU A 62 5.80 6.40 -5.42
CA GLU A 62 5.51 7.73 -4.90
C GLU A 62 6.34 7.93 -3.62
N GLY A 63 7.59 8.38 -3.77
CA GLY A 63 8.40 8.76 -2.61
C GLY A 63 9.91 8.75 -2.78
N LEU A 64 10.47 8.28 -3.90
CA LEU A 64 11.93 8.32 -4.13
C LEU A 64 12.39 9.63 -4.78
N GLN A 65 11.66 10.73 -4.58
CA GLN A 65 12.21 12.03 -4.94
C GLN A 65 13.17 12.46 -3.83
N PRO A 66 14.43 12.77 -4.14
CA PRO A 66 15.33 13.33 -3.13
C PRO A 66 14.68 14.59 -2.56
N THR A 67 14.77 14.73 -1.25
CA THR A 67 14.35 15.93 -0.53
C THR A 67 15.08 17.16 -1.06
N LEU A 68 14.54 18.35 -0.80
CA LEU A 68 15.20 19.60 -1.19
C LEU A 68 16.60 19.71 -0.56
N GLU A 69 16.73 19.23 0.68
CA GLU A 69 17.99 19.19 1.43
C GLU A 69 19.02 18.28 0.77
N GLU A 70 18.61 17.08 0.33
CA GLU A 70 19.50 16.15 -0.39
C GLU A 70 19.95 16.71 -1.74
N GLN A 71 19.06 17.40 -2.45
CA GLN A 71 19.40 18.08 -3.71
C GLN A 71 20.44 19.19 -3.49
N ILE A 72 20.22 20.05 -2.49
CA ILE A 72 21.15 21.12 -2.13
C ILE A 72 22.51 20.55 -1.72
N TYR A 73 22.54 19.46 -0.95
CA TYR A 73 23.79 18.84 -0.54
C TYR A 73 24.58 18.27 -1.74
N ALA A 74 23.89 17.56 -2.65
CA ALA A 74 24.51 17.02 -3.85
C ALA A 74 25.06 18.11 -4.77
N GLU A 75 24.33 19.22 -4.92
CA GLU A 75 24.77 20.35 -5.73
C GLU A 75 25.99 21.05 -5.12
N ASN A 76 26.01 21.28 -3.80
CA ASN A 76 27.19 21.84 -3.12
C ASN A 76 28.43 20.96 -3.26
N LEU A 77 28.27 19.63 -3.14
CA LEU A 77 29.37 18.68 -3.37
C LEU A 77 29.92 18.80 -4.79
N TYR A 78 29.03 18.85 -5.79
CA TYR A 78 29.43 19.00 -7.19
C TYR A 78 30.17 20.32 -7.44
N GLN A 79 29.63 21.43 -6.95
CA GLN A 79 30.26 22.75 -7.10
C GLN A 79 31.64 22.81 -6.41
N THR A 80 31.77 22.20 -5.23
CA THR A 80 33.05 22.14 -4.50
C THR A 80 34.09 21.33 -5.29
N ALA A 81 33.70 20.16 -5.82
CA ALA A 81 34.59 19.33 -6.62
C ALA A 81 35.06 20.04 -7.91
N LEU A 82 34.18 20.79 -8.58
CA LEU A 82 34.56 21.60 -9.75
C LEU A 82 35.56 22.69 -9.39
N LEU A 83 35.34 23.37 -8.27
CA LEU A 83 36.22 24.42 -7.80
C LEU A 83 37.61 23.88 -7.45
N GLU A 84 37.68 22.75 -6.77
CA GLU A 84 38.95 22.05 -6.45
C GLU A 84 39.71 21.66 -7.73
N MET A 85 39.04 21.11 -8.73
CA MET A 85 39.68 20.77 -10.01
C MET A 85 40.19 22.01 -10.76
N GLN A 86 39.49 23.14 -10.69
CA GLN A 86 39.94 24.40 -11.28
C GLN A 86 41.20 24.94 -10.60
N PHE A 87 41.31 24.81 -9.28
CA PHE A 87 42.51 25.22 -8.53
C PHE A 87 43.69 24.26 -8.71
N LEU A 88 43.44 22.98 -8.98
CA LEU A 88 44.49 21.98 -9.23
C LEU A 88 45.00 21.97 -10.68
N GLY A 89 44.23 22.48 -11.64
CA GLY A 89 44.61 22.58 -13.06
C GLY A 89 45.46 23.80 -13.44
N GLY A 90 45.76 24.68 -12.48
CA GLY A 90 46.58 25.88 -12.67
C GLY A 90 47.97 25.75 -12.05
N ALA A 91 48.83 24.91 -12.61
CA ALA A 91 50.26 24.82 -12.31
C ALA A 91 51.07 24.65 -13.61
#